data_AF-A0A0N5CEN8-F1
#
_entry.id   AF-A0A0N5CEN8-F1
#
_cell.length_a   1.000
_cell.length_b   1.000
_cell.length_c   1.000
_cell.angle_alpha   90.00
_cell.angle_beta   90.00
_cell.angle_gamma   90.00
#
_symmetry.space_group_name_H-M   'P 1'
#
loop_
_entity.id
_entity.type
_entity.pdbx_description
1 polymer ?
#
loop_
_entity_poly.entity_id
_entity_poly.type
_entity_poly.pdbx_seq_one_letter_code
_entity_poly.pdbx_strand_id
1 'polypeptide(L)'
;MRNAVVFDPVLETVERNTKYIKELYLNIIYEINTHVHADHITETDSFKKIINPRGYTRLYDLESTFTGDTLLIQSCGRIYFQEGSADKLYDSVHNNIFTLPDHYKLYLAYYHNGVTNITVKEEMKYSP
;
A
#
# COMPACT_ATOMS: atom_id res chain seq x y z
N MET A 1 18.36 -0.82 20.25
CA MET A 1 17.68 -0.83 18.92
C MET A 1 16.49 0.10 18.99
N ARG A 2 16.22 0.84 17.91
CA ARG A 2 15.03 1.72 17.81
C ARG A 2 13.89 0.96 17.15
N ASN A 3 12.67 1.14 17.64
CA ASN A 3 11.51 0.52 17.00
C ASN A 3 11.20 1.21 15.67
N ALA A 4 10.83 0.43 14.66
CA ALA A 4 10.44 0.92 13.35
C ALA A 4 9.29 0.11 12.77
N VAL A 5 8.56 0.73 11.86
CA VAL A 5 7.45 0.14 11.10
C VAL A 5 7.80 0.25 9.62
N VAL A 6 7.53 -0.80 8.84
CA VAL A 6 7.74 -0.81 7.39
C VAL A 6 6.38 -0.77 6.70
N PHE A 7 6.24 0.15 5.74
CA PHE A 7 5.06 0.29 4.90
C PHE A 7 5.37 -0.26 3.49
N ASP A 8 4.41 -0.97 2.91
CA ASP A 8 4.43 -1.51 1.55
C ASP A 8 5.78 -2.12 1.15
N PRO A 9 6.27 -3.12 1.90
CA PRO A 9 7.56 -3.70 1.58
C PRO A 9 7.46 -4.50 0.27
N VAL A 10 8.39 -4.29 -0.67
CA VAL A 10 8.41 -4.90 -2.03
C VAL A 10 9.43 -6.05 -2.18
N LEU A 11 9.05 -7.31 -2.47
CA LEU A 11 9.89 -8.54 -2.45
C LEU A 11 11.30 -8.37 -3.04
N GLU A 12 11.40 -7.65 -4.15
CA GLU A 12 12.62 -7.41 -4.90
C GLU A 12 13.64 -6.56 -4.12
N THR A 13 13.23 -5.86 -3.06
CA THR A 13 14.08 -4.97 -2.26
C THR A 13 14.56 -5.57 -0.95
N VAL A 14 14.30 -6.87 -0.70
CA VAL A 14 14.49 -7.50 0.62
C VAL A 14 15.92 -7.37 1.11
N GLU A 15 16.89 -7.61 0.22
CA GLU A 15 18.32 -7.57 0.58
C GLU A 15 18.75 -6.15 0.98
N ARG A 16 18.34 -5.16 0.20
CA ARG A 16 18.60 -3.74 0.47
C ARG A 16 17.99 -3.32 1.81
N ASN A 17 16.72 -3.63 2.02
CA ASN A 17 16.00 -3.23 3.22
C ASN A 17 16.57 -3.94 4.47
N THR A 18 16.90 -5.23 4.36
CA THR A 18 17.56 -5.99 5.43
C THR A 18 18.92 -5.38 5.81
N LYS A 19 19.70 -4.95 4.82
CA LYS A 19 20.98 -4.27 5.07
C LYS A 19 20.77 -3.00 5.89
N TYR A 20 19.83 -2.14 5.50
CA TYR A 20 19.54 -0.91 6.25
C TYR A 20 19.00 -1.16 7.65
N ILE A 21 18.12 -2.15 7.83
CA ILE A 21 17.61 -2.53 9.16
C ILE A 21 18.75 -2.87 10.11
N LYS A 22 19.74 -3.63 9.62
CA LYS A 22 20.94 -4.00 10.39
C LYS A 22 21.85 -2.82 10.66
N GLU A 23 22.19 -2.04 9.63
CA GLU A 23 23.10 -0.88 9.73
C GLU A 23 22.53 0.22 10.63
N LEU A 24 21.21 0.43 10.61
CA LEU A 24 20.51 1.43 11.41
C LEU A 24 20.10 0.91 12.80
N TYR A 25 20.41 -0.35 13.13
CA TYR A 25 20.05 -1.01 14.40
C TYR A 25 18.55 -0.87 14.73
N LEU A 26 17.71 -1.16 13.73
CA LEU A 26 16.25 -1.08 13.83
C LEU A 26 15.65 -2.41 14.30
N ASN A 27 14.62 -2.31 15.12
CA ASN A 27 13.74 -3.39 15.52
C ASN A 27 12.39 -3.20 14.80
N ILE A 28 12.14 -3.99 13.76
CA ILE A 28 10.87 -3.91 13.03
C ILE A 28 9.77 -4.53 13.88
N ILE A 29 8.85 -3.68 14.35
CA ILE A 29 7.73 -4.12 15.20
C ILE A 29 6.50 -4.52 14.39
N TYR A 30 6.26 -3.82 13.27
CA TYR A 30 5.14 -4.08 12.38
C TYR A 30 5.53 -3.89 10.92
N GLU A 31 4.92 -4.71 10.08
CA GLU A 31 4.82 -4.48 8.65
C GLU A 31 3.38 -4.21 8.29
N ILE A 32 3.17 -3.15 7.52
CA ILE A 32 1.86 -2.66 7.14
C ILE A 32 1.82 -2.60 5.63
N ASN A 33 0.92 -3.39 5.04
CA ASN A 33 0.56 -3.19 3.64
C ASN A 33 -0.67 -2.27 3.61
N THR A 34 -0.55 -1.19 2.84
CA THR A 34 -1.58 -0.17 2.67
C THR A 34 -2.77 -0.69 1.88
N HIS A 35 -2.50 -1.59 0.93
CA HIS A 35 -3.45 -2.28 0.07
C HIS A 35 -2.89 -3.63 -0.41
N VAL A 36 -3.67 -4.39 -1.17
CA VAL A 36 -3.22 -5.57 -1.91
C VAL A 36 -2.55 -5.03 -3.16
N HIS A 37 -1.23 -5.19 -3.22
CA HIS A 37 -0.42 -4.78 -4.36
C HIS A 37 -0.65 -5.73 -5.55
N ALA A 38 -0.97 -5.18 -6.73
CA ALA A 38 -1.03 -5.91 -8.00
C ALA A 38 0.22 -5.68 -8.86
N ASP A 39 0.98 -4.64 -8.54
CA ASP A 39 2.18 -4.21 -9.25
C ASP A 39 3.45 -4.92 -8.75
N HIS A 40 3.44 -5.43 -7.52
CA HIS A 40 4.56 -6.14 -6.90
C HIS A 40 4.11 -7.15 -5.83
N ILE A 41 5.00 -8.10 -5.51
CA ILE A 41 4.79 -9.04 -4.40
C ILE A 41 5.31 -8.41 -3.12
N THR A 42 4.55 -8.47 -2.02
CA THR A 42 4.98 -7.92 -0.73
C THR A 42 6.14 -8.73 -0.09
N GLU A 43 7.09 -8.08 0.59
CA GLU A 43 8.20 -8.75 1.30
C GLU A 43 7.74 -9.47 2.57
N THR A 44 6.47 -9.34 2.97
CA THR A 44 6.04 -9.72 4.32
C THR A 44 6.36 -11.15 4.71
N ASP A 45 6.33 -12.09 3.76
CA ASP A 45 6.70 -13.48 4.03
C ASP A 45 8.22 -13.72 4.05
N SER A 46 9.00 -12.93 3.31
CA SER A 46 10.46 -12.97 3.32
C SER A 46 11.01 -12.36 4.62
N PHE A 47 10.45 -11.24 5.06
CA PHE A 47 10.89 -10.57 6.29
C PHE A 47 10.57 -11.38 7.55
N LYS A 48 9.45 -12.11 7.60
CA LYS A 48 9.18 -13.07 8.69
C LYS A 48 10.35 -14.04 8.92
N LYS A 49 11.00 -14.49 7.85
CA LYS A 49 12.14 -15.43 7.93
C LYS A 49 13.44 -14.78 8.36
N ILE A 50 13.61 -13.48 8.08
CA ILE A 50 14.90 -12.78 8.24
C ILE A 50 14.96 -11.96 9.53
N ILE A 51 13.89 -11.23 9.84
CA ILE A 51 13.84 -10.24 10.92
C ILE A 51 12.77 -10.51 11.98
N ASN A 52 11.80 -11.40 11.70
CA ASN A 52 10.77 -11.87 12.64
C ASN A 52 10.04 -10.73 13.39
N PRO A 53 9.26 -9.89 12.69
CA PRO A 53 8.53 -8.78 13.29
C PRO A 53 7.47 -9.26 14.28
N ARG A 54 7.09 -8.40 15.24
CA ARG A 54 6.10 -8.74 16.29
C ARG A 54 4.70 -8.95 15.75
N GLY A 55 4.35 -8.34 14.63
CA GLY A 55 3.06 -8.51 13.99
C GLY A 55 3.06 -8.00 12.56
N TYR A 56 2.03 -8.40 11.84
CA TYR A 56 1.72 -7.91 10.50
C TYR A 56 0.25 -7.52 10.49
N THR A 57 -0.09 -6.42 9.85
CA THR A 57 -1.49 -6.02 9.67
C THR A 57 -1.69 -5.52 8.26
N ARG A 58 -2.84 -5.87 7.68
CA ARG A 58 -3.31 -5.22 6.46
C ARG A 58 -4.34 -4.18 6.89
N LEU A 59 -4.35 -3.02 6.23
CA LEU A 59 -5.33 -1.99 6.59
C LEU A 59 -6.78 -2.44 6.32
N TYR A 60 -6.98 -3.44 5.44
CA TYR A 60 -8.28 -4.09 5.19
C TYR A 60 -8.99 -4.63 6.43
N ASP A 61 -8.24 -5.03 7.45
CA ASP A 61 -8.79 -5.54 8.72
C ASP A 61 -9.48 -4.43 9.54
N LEU A 62 -9.33 -3.17 9.11
CA LEU A 62 -9.90 -1.96 9.72
C LEU A 62 -10.99 -1.31 8.85
N GLU A 63 -11.64 -2.06 7.94
CA GLU A 63 -12.65 -1.55 6.99
C GLU A 63 -12.17 -0.32 6.19
N SER A 64 -10.87 -0.26 5.92
CA SER A 64 -10.21 0.85 5.25
C SER A 64 -9.01 0.37 4.44
N THR A 65 -8.60 1.15 3.45
CA THR A 65 -7.39 0.89 2.66
C THR A 65 -6.75 2.23 2.34
N PHE A 66 -5.43 2.26 2.27
CA PHE A 66 -4.71 3.45 1.78
C PHE A 66 -4.33 3.16 0.33
N THR A 67 -4.79 4.00 -0.59
CA THR A 67 -4.62 3.79 -2.03
C THR A 67 -3.33 4.39 -2.57
N GLY A 68 -2.59 5.13 -1.74
CA GLY A 68 -1.35 5.77 -2.13
C GLY A 68 -1.55 6.69 -3.34
N ASP A 69 -0.66 6.55 -4.31
CA ASP A 69 -0.74 7.22 -5.61
C ASP A 69 -1.51 6.37 -6.64
N THR A 70 -1.89 5.12 -6.33
CA THR A 70 -2.60 4.23 -7.25
C THR A 70 -3.97 4.79 -7.62
N LEU A 71 -4.73 5.25 -6.62
CA LEU A 71 -6.05 5.86 -6.80
C LEU A 71 -6.14 7.15 -6.01
N LEU A 72 -6.54 8.21 -6.69
CA LEU A 72 -6.79 9.56 -6.16
C LEU A 72 -8.27 9.88 -6.35
N ILE A 73 -8.79 10.97 -5.75
CA ILE A 73 -10.19 11.39 -6.01
C ILE A 73 -10.36 11.65 -7.51
N GLN A 74 -11.20 10.83 -8.16
CA GLN A 74 -11.56 10.94 -9.59
C GLN A 74 -10.33 10.93 -10.51
N SER A 75 -9.24 10.31 -10.08
CA SER A 75 -7.98 10.30 -10.82
C SER A 75 -7.08 9.14 -10.37
N CYS A 76 -5.98 8.94 -11.07
CA CYS A 76 -4.99 7.92 -10.73
C CYS A 76 -3.57 8.48 -10.83
N GLY A 77 -2.62 7.79 -10.23
CA GLY A 77 -1.21 8.17 -10.22
C GLY A 77 -0.59 8.24 -11.61
N ARG A 78 0.54 8.95 -11.70
CA ARG A 78 1.27 9.09 -12.96
C ARG A 78 1.99 7.79 -13.29
N ILE A 79 1.92 7.38 -14.56
CA ILE A 79 2.53 6.14 -15.06
C ILE A 79 3.88 6.33 -15.76
N TYR A 80 4.31 7.57 -16.03
CA TYR A 80 5.46 7.87 -16.91
C TYR A 80 6.83 7.89 -16.19
N PHE A 81 6.86 7.61 -14.89
CA PHE A 81 8.09 7.55 -14.09
C PHE A 81 8.10 6.27 -13.26
N GLN A 82 9.28 5.85 -12.77
CA GLN A 82 9.44 4.67 -11.89
C GLN A 82 8.89 3.36 -12.47
N GLU A 83 9.01 3.14 -13.79
CA GLU A 83 8.54 1.92 -14.46
C GLU A 83 7.02 1.67 -14.35
N GLY A 84 6.22 2.74 -14.22
CA GLY A 84 4.76 2.66 -14.18
C GLY A 84 4.15 2.03 -15.43
N SER A 85 3.02 1.34 -15.26
CA SER A 85 2.25 0.70 -16.34
C SER A 85 0.77 1.01 -16.18
N ALA A 86 0.15 1.55 -17.23
CA ALA A 86 -1.28 1.82 -17.28
C ALA A 86 -2.11 0.56 -17.04
N ASP A 87 -1.71 -0.55 -17.67
CA ASP A 87 -2.41 -1.82 -17.57
C ASP A 87 -2.37 -2.36 -16.14
N LYS A 88 -1.19 -2.36 -15.51
CA LYS A 88 -1.04 -2.77 -14.11
C LYS A 88 -1.81 -1.86 -13.15
N LEU A 89 -1.83 -0.55 -13.42
CA LEU A 89 -2.58 0.43 -12.63
C LEU A 89 -4.09 0.16 -12.73
N TYR A 90 -4.59 -0.05 -13.96
CA TYR A 90 -5.98 -0.36 -14.21
C TYR A 90 -6.40 -1.67 -13.55
N ASP A 91 -5.59 -2.72 -13.69
CA ASP A 91 -5.82 -4.02 -13.06
C ASP A 91 -5.82 -3.91 -11.53
N SER A 92 -4.89 -3.14 -10.95
CA SER A 92 -4.84 -2.90 -9.51
C SER A 92 -6.12 -2.23 -9.00
N VAL A 93 -6.59 -1.19 -9.68
CA VAL A 93 -7.82 -0.49 -9.30
C VAL A 93 -9.03 -1.42 -9.42
N HIS A 94 -9.21 -2.09 -10.55
CA HIS A 94 -10.45 -2.84 -10.84
C HIS A 94 -10.50 -4.20 -10.16
N ASN A 95 -9.36 -4.89 -10.02
CA ASN A 95 -9.33 -6.25 -9.49
C ASN A 95 -9.04 -6.28 -7.98
N ASN A 96 -8.44 -5.22 -7.41
CA ASN A 96 -8.13 -5.17 -5.97
C ASN A 96 -8.90 -4.09 -5.21
N ILE A 97 -8.99 -2.85 -5.71
CA ILE A 97 -9.60 -1.74 -4.96
C ILE A 97 -11.13 -1.76 -5.10
N PHE A 98 -11.64 -1.91 -6.32
CA PHE A 98 -13.09 -1.95 -6.59
C PHE A 98 -13.74 -3.30 -6.26
N THR A 99 -12.96 -4.31 -5.86
CA THR A 99 -13.49 -5.56 -5.32
C THR A 99 -13.76 -5.51 -3.82
N LEU A 100 -13.39 -4.40 -3.16
CA LEU A 100 -13.66 -4.17 -1.74
C LEU A 100 -15.12 -3.81 -1.49
N PRO A 101 -15.64 -4.03 -0.27
CA PRO A 101 -17.01 -3.62 0.08
C PRO A 101 -17.22 -2.11 -0.06
N ASP A 102 -18.39 -1.71 -0.56
CA ASP A 102 -18.81 -0.31 -0.81
C ASP A 102 -18.49 0.68 0.32
N HIS A 103 -18.58 0.24 1.57
CA HIS A 103 -18.40 1.08 2.77
C HIS A 103 -16.94 1.30 3.16
N TYR A 104 -16.00 0.60 2.53
CA TYR A 104 -14.58 0.72 2.86
C TYR A 104 -14.08 2.11 2.54
N LYS A 105 -13.33 2.68 3.48
CA LYS A 105 -12.70 4.00 3.31
C LYS A 105 -11.40 3.88 2.53
N LEU A 106 -11.28 4.64 1.46
CA LEU A 106 -10.09 4.85 0.66
C LEU A 106 -9.37 6.11 1.17
N TYR A 107 -8.23 5.93 1.82
CA TYR A 107 -7.35 7.03 2.25
C TYR A 107 -6.28 7.29 1.19
N LEU A 108 -6.21 8.51 0.70
CA LEU A 108 -5.43 8.88 -0.47
C LEU A 108 -4.07 9.45 -0.04
N ALA A 109 -3.04 9.34 -0.89
CA ALA A 109 -1.75 10.00 -0.60
C ALA A 109 -1.83 11.53 -0.71
N TYR A 110 -2.75 12.06 -1.52
CA TYR A 110 -2.90 13.51 -1.72
C TYR A 110 -4.27 14.01 -1.26
N TYR A 111 -4.26 15.12 -0.53
CA TYR A 111 -5.45 15.83 -0.07
C TYR A 111 -5.98 16.73 -1.19
N HIS A 112 -7.28 16.62 -1.50
CA HIS A 112 -7.97 17.57 -2.36
C HIS A 112 -9.07 18.28 -1.56
N ASN A 113 -9.01 19.62 -1.50
CA ASN A 113 -10.01 20.47 -0.83
C ASN A 113 -10.34 20.08 0.64
N GLY A 114 -9.35 19.53 1.37
CA GLY A 114 -9.53 19.14 2.78
C GLY A 114 -10.22 17.78 3.00
N VAL A 115 -10.56 17.06 1.93
CA VAL A 115 -11.05 15.68 2.00
C VAL A 115 -9.85 14.73 2.16
N THR A 116 -9.90 13.89 3.19
CA THR A 116 -8.83 12.96 3.56
C THR A 116 -9.11 11.51 3.16
N ASN A 117 -10.38 11.20 2.87
CA ASN A 117 -10.84 9.89 2.45
C ASN A 117 -12.16 9.98 1.69
N ILE A 118 -12.43 8.96 0.90
CA ILE A 118 -13.71 8.68 0.23
C ILE A 118 -14.06 7.20 0.43
N THR A 119 -15.23 6.76 0.00
CA THR A 119 -15.60 5.34 -0.01
C THR A 119 -15.41 4.70 -1.39
N VAL A 120 -15.27 3.38 -1.43
CA VAL A 120 -15.25 2.60 -2.68
C VAL A 120 -16.45 2.96 -3.56
N LYS A 121 -17.63 3.04 -2.94
CA LYS A 121 -18.88 3.39 -3.64
C LYS A 121 -18.85 4.79 -4.26
N GLU A 122 -18.28 5.77 -3.56
CA GLU A 122 -18.16 7.14 -4.09
C GLU A 122 -17.21 7.15 -5.28
N GLU A 123 -16.06 6.49 -5.18
CA GLU A 123 -15.07 6.51 -6.26
C GLU A 123 -15.58 5.76 -7.49
N MET A 124 -16.21 4.59 -7.34
CA MET A 124 -16.83 3.86 -8.47
C MET A 124 -17.95 4.65 -9.16
N LYS A 125 -18.60 5.58 -8.45
CA LYS A 125 -19.70 6.39 -8.98
C LYS A 125 -19.21 7.64 -9.71
N TYR A 126 -18.11 8.24 -9.24
CA TYR A 126 -17.66 9.55 -9.70
C TYR A 126 -16.35 9.50 -10.49
N SER A 127 -15.62 8.40 -10.47
CA SER A 127 -14.44 8.21 -11.32
C SER A 127 -14.87 8.12 -12.79
N PRO A 128 -14.26 8.90 -13.70
CA PRO A 128 -14.59 8.95 -15.12
C PRO A 128 -14.21 7.67 -15.88
#